data_AF-A0A8S9I3Y5-F1
#
_entry.id   AF-A0A8S9I3Y5-F1
#
_cell.length_a   1.000
_cell.length_b   1.000
_cell.length_c   1.000
_cell.angle_alpha   90.00
_cell.angle_beta   90.00
_cell.angle_gamma   90.00
#
_symmetry.space_group_name_H-M   'P 1'
#
loop_
_entity.id
_entity.type
_entity.pdbx_description
1 polymer ?
#
loop_
_entity_poly.entity_id
_entity_poly.type
_entity_poly.pdbx_seq_one_letter_code
_entity_poly.pdbx_strand_id
1 'polypeptide(L)'
;MVEIQAPEGALGGIYSVLNQKRGHVFEEMQRPGTPLYNIKAYLPVVESFGFSSQLRAATSGQAFPQCVFDHWEMMSSDPLEAGSQASTLVTDIRKRKGMKEQMTPLSDFEDKL
;
A
#
# COMPACT_ATOMS: atom_id res chain seq x y z
N MET A 1 0.44 5.49 -6.84
CA MET A 1 -0.66 6.43 -6.52
C MET A 1 -1.98 5.87 -7.04
N VAL A 2 -3.08 6.20 -6.37
CA VAL A 2 -4.44 5.95 -6.85
C VAL A 2 -5.20 7.27 -7.00
N GLU A 3 -5.88 7.45 -8.12
CA GLU A 3 -6.88 8.50 -8.33
C GLU A 3 -8.27 7.86 -8.29
N ILE A 4 -9.20 8.44 -7.53
CA ILE A 4 -10.54 7.90 -7.34
C ILE A 4 -11.56 8.98 -7.66
N GLN A 5 -12.46 8.68 -8.59
CA GLN A 5 -13.61 9.52 -8.90
C GLN A 5 -14.87 8.93 -8.29
N ALA A 6 -15.60 9.73 -7.52
CA ALA A 6 -16.83 9.30 -6.88
C ALA A 6 -17.75 10.47 -6.51
N PRO A 7 -19.06 10.24 -6.32
CA PRO A 7 -19.97 11.22 -5.75
C PRO A 7 -19.70 11.44 -4.24
N GLU A 8 -20.10 12.58 -3.70
CA GLU A 8 -19.90 12.96 -2.29
C GLU A 8 -20.36 11.87 -1.29
N GLY A 9 -21.50 11.24 -1.54
CA GLY A 9 -22.04 10.18 -0.66
C GLY A 9 -21.16 8.93 -0.56
N ALA A 10 -20.23 8.72 -1.48
CA ALA A 10 -19.30 7.58 -1.49
C ALA A 10 -17.96 7.88 -0.81
N LEU A 11 -17.67 9.14 -0.46
CA LEU A 11 -16.38 9.56 0.12
C LEU A 11 -16.04 8.80 1.41
N GLY A 12 -17.02 8.61 2.29
CA GLY A 12 -16.81 7.88 3.55
C GLY A 12 -16.32 6.43 3.33
N GLY A 13 -16.83 5.76 2.29
CA GLY A 13 -16.36 4.43 1.90
C GLY A 13 -14.93 4.44 1.38
N ILE A 14 -14.55 5.45 0.61
CA ILE A 14 -13.19 5.62 0.09
C ILE A 14 -12.20 5.81 1.25
N TYR A 15 -12.50 6.72 2.17
CA TYR A 15 -11.68 6.98 3.36
C TYR A 15 -11.50 5.74 4.23
N SER A 16 -12.57 4.98 4.43
CA SER A 16 -12.52 3.72 5.19
C SER A 16 -11.55 2.72 4.57
N VAL A 17 -11.66 2.49 3.25
CA VAL A 17 -10.80 1.53 2.55
C VAL A 17 -9.35 2.00 2.51
N LEU A 18 -9.11 3.29 2.23
CA LEU A 18 -7.74 3.83 2.21
C LEU A 18 -7.07 3.70 3.59
N ASN A 19 -7.77 4.02 4.68
CA ASN A 19 -7.22 3.87 6.04
C ASN A 19 -6.88 2.41 6.38
N GLN A 20 -7.75 1.46 6.05
CA GLN A 20 -7.48 0.03 6.27
C GLN A 20 -6.26 -0.46 5.48
N LYS A 21 -6.01 0.14 4.32
CA LYS A 21 -4.91 -0.19 3.41
C LYS A 21 -3.68 0.69 3.61
N ARG A 22 -3.62 1.47 4.70
CA ARG A 22 -2.50 2.37 5.03
C ARG A 22 -2.23 3.38 3.90
N GLY A 23 -3.28 3.77 3.18
CA GLY A 23 -3.21 4.80 2.16
C GLY A 23 -3.18 6.20 2.78
N HIS A 24 -2.58 7.14 2.07
CA HIS A 24 -2.46 8.53 2.49
C HIS A 24 -3.07 9.45 1.42
N VAL A 25 -4.19 10.08 1.75
CA VAL A 25 -4.84 11.08 0.88
C VAL A 25 -4.07 12.39 0.98
N PHE A 26 -3.69 12.96 -0.16
CA PHE A 26 -2.96 14.24 -0.22
C PHE A 26 -3.66 15.29 -1.10
N GLU A 27 -4.64 14.89 -1.91
CA GLU A 27 -5.44 15.80 -2.73
C GLU A 27 -6.89 15.34 -2.75
N GLU A 28 -7.81 16.26 -2.48
CA GLU A 28 -9.25 16.08 -2.67
C GLU A 28 -9.78 17.34 -3.37
N MET A 29 -10.38 17.16 -4.55
CA MET A 29 -10.90 18.26 -5.35
C MET A 29 -12.30 17.93 -5.86
N GLN A 30 -13.25 18.83 -5.60
CA GLN A 30 -14.58 18.76 -6.22
C GLN A 30 -14.48 19.21 -7.68
N ARG A 31 -15.09 18.45 -8.59
CA ARG A 31 -15.15 18.82 -10.01
C ARG A 31 -16.28 19.85 -10.23
N PRO A 32 -15.95 21.10 -10.59
CA PRO A 32 -16.96 22.16 -10.70
C PRO A 32 -18.09 21.80 -11.68
N GLY A 33 -19.33 22.09 -11.29
CA GLY A 33 -20.51 21.81 -12.09
C GLY A 33 -20.98 20.34 -12.06
N THR A 34 -20.36 19.47 -11.25
CA THR A 34 -20.79 18.08 -11.06
C THR A 34 -20.75 17.70 -9.56
N PRO A 35 -21.52 16.69 -9.12
CA PRO A 35 -21.44 16.19 -7.74
C PRO A 35 -20.23 15.27 -7.50
N LEU A 36 -19.25 15.25 -8.41
CA LEU A 36 -18.11 14.35 -8.37
C LEU A 36 -16.91 14.97 -7.66
N TYR A 37 -16.17 14.13 -6.95
CA TYR A 37 -14.91 14.42 -6.32
C TYR A 37 -13.81 13.56 -6.96
N ASN A 38 -12.64 14.16 -7.13
CA ASN A 38 -11.40 13.48 -7.48
C ASN A 38 -10.51 13.46 -6.24
N ILE A 39 -10.20 12.26 -5.76
CA ILE A 39 -9.30 12.03 -4.63
C ILE A 39 -8.01 11.40 -5.16
N LYS A 40 -6.85 11.92 -4.75
CA LYS A 40 -5.57 11.27 -4.96
C LYS A 40 -4.95 10.84 -3.65
N ALA A 41 -4.44 9.62 -3.65
CA ALA A 41 -3.80 9.02 -2.48
C ALA A 41 -2.59 8.18 -2.85
N TYR A 42 -1.63 8.10 -1.95
CA TYR A 42 -0.63 7.05 -1.95
C TYR A 42 -1.26 5.76 -1.40
N LEU A 43 -0.94 4.64 -2.04
CA LEU A 43 -1.41 3.31 -1.68
C LEU A 43 -0.21 2.36 -1.78
N PRO A 44 0.21 1.71 -0.69
CA PRO A 44 1.28 0.73 -0.74
C PRO A 44 0.95 -0.39 -1.74
N VAL A 45 1.91 -0.75 -2.61
CA VAL A 45 1.68 -1.77 -3.66
C VAL A 45 1.27 -3.11 -3.06
N VAL A 46 1.86 -3.51 -1.94
CA VAL A 46 1.51 -4.74 -1.22
C VAL A 46 0.05 -4.76 -0.75
N GLU A 47 -0.54 -3.59 -0.49
CA GLU A 47 -1.92 -3.44 -0.02
C GLU A 47 -2.93 -3.29 -1.17
N SER A 48 -2.45 -3.06 -2.40
CA SER A 48 -3.28 -2.83 -3.58
C SER A 48 -4.02 -4.08 -4.09
N PHE A 49 -3.58 -5.28 -3.69
CA PHE A 49 -4.25 -6.52 -4.05
C PHE A 49 -5.66 -6.56 -3.45
N GLY A 50 -6.68 -6.75 -4.31
CA GLY A 50 -8.08 -6.72 -3.90
C GLY A 50 -8.62 -5.31 -3.56
N PHE A 51 -7.83 -4.25 -3.76
CA PHE A 51 -8.27 -2.88 -3.45
C PHE A 51 -9.52 -2.49 -4.25
N SER A 52 -9.53 -2.72 -5.56
CA SER A 52 -10.66 -2.32 -6.41
C SER A 52 -11.98 -3.00 -6.04
N SER A 53 -11.94 -4.28 -5.63
CA SER A 53 -13.15 -5.00 -5.19
C SER A 53 -13.65 -4.52 -3.83
N GLN A 54 -12.74 -4.27 -2.88
CA GLN A 54 -13.09 -3.71 -1.57
C GLN A 54 -13.65 -2.29 -1.69
N LEU A 55 -13.02 -1.44 -2.53
CA LEU A 55 -13.50 -0.09 -2.81
C LEU A 55 -14.89 -0.11 -3.44
N ARG A 56 -15.11 -1.00 -4.42
CA ARG A 56 -16.42 -1.18 -5.05
C ARG A 56 -17.48 -1.56 -4.01
N ALA A 57 -17.18 -2.50 -3.12
CA ALA A 57 -18.11 -2.94 -2.07
C ALA A 57 -18.42 -1.79 -1.07
N ALA A 58 -17.41 -1.05 -0.63
CA ALA A 58 -17.56 0.04 0.33
C ALA A 58 -18.30 1.27 -0.23
N THR A 59 -18.37 1.40 -1.55
CA THR A 59 -18.97 2.57 -2.24
C THR A 59 -20.19 2.20 -3.06
N SER A 60 -20.75 0.99 -2.88
CA SER A 60 -21.87 0.47 -3.68
C SER A 60 -21.62 0.54 -5.20
N GLY A 61 -20.34 0.46 -5.60
CA GLY A 61 -19.89 0.56 -6.98
C GLY A 61 -19.85 1.96 -7.60
N GLN A 62 -19.96 3.00 -6.78
CA GLN A 62 -19.98 4.39 -7.24
C GLN A 62 -18.59 5.03 -7.36
N ALA A 63 -17.55 4.38 -6.83
CA ALA A 63 -16.16 4.85 -6.94
C ALA A 63 -15.38 4.12 -8.04
N PHE A 64 -14.63 4.89 -8.82
CA PHE A 64 -13.83 4.40 -9.94
C PHE A 64 -12.34 4.67 -9.66
N PRO A 65 -11.57 3.64 -9.25
CA PRO A 65 -10.15 3.80 -8.99
C PRO A 65 -9.31 3.65 -10.27
N GLN A 66 -8.30 4.50 -10.42
CA GLN A 66 -7.22 4.38 -11.38
C GLN A 66 -5.89 4.34 -10.62
N CYS A 67 -5.18 3.21 -10.71
CA CYS A 67 -3.90 3.04 -10.05
C CYS A 67 -2.75 3.16 -11.05
N VAL A 68 -1.74 3.95 -10.71
CA VAL A 68 -0.49 4.07 -11.46
C VAL A 68 0.69 3.96 -10.49
N PHE A 69 1.82 3.45 -10.96
CA PHE A 69 3.06 3.55 -10.20
C PHE A 69 3.42 5.03 -10.01
N ASP A 70 3.96 5.37 -8.83
CA ASP A 70 4.30 6.75 -8.47
C ASP A 70 5.77 6.86 -8.04
N HIS A 71 6.14 6.22 -6.92
CA HIS A 71 7.51 6.22 -6.42
C HIS A 71 7.83 4.98 -5.58
N TRP A 72 9.08 4.89 -5.14
CA TRP A 72 9.54 3.96 -4.11
C TRP A 72 9.60 4.67 -2.77
N GLU A 73 8.98 4.09 -1.75
CA GLU A 73 9.00 4.60 -0.38
C GLU A 73 9.70 3.60 0.53
N MET A 74 10.57 4.10 1.42
CA MET A 74 11.25 3.26 2.40
C MET A 74 10.27 2.82 3.48
N MET A 75 10.30 1.54 3.82
CA MET A 75 9.58 1.04 5.00
C MET A 75 10.24 1.55 6.28
N SER A 76 9.44 1.89 7.28
CA SER A 76 9.91 2.33 8.59
C SER A 76 10.44 1.20 9.48
N SER A 77 10.07 -0.05 9.21
CA SER A 77 10.48 -1.21 10.00
C SER A 77 11.85 -1.75 9.60
N ASP A 78 12.68 -2.12 10.58
CA ASP A 78 13.99 -2.72 10.34
C ASP A 78 13.87 -4.17 9.84
N PRO A 79 14.41 -4.53 8.66
CA PRO A 79 14.37 -5.90 8.15
C PRO A 79 15.14 -6.93 8.99
N LEU A 80 16.05 -6.51 9.87
CA LEU A 80 16.84 -7.39 10.74
C LEU A 80 16.19 -7.66 12.10
N GLU A 81 15.23 -6.82 12.50
CA GLU A 81 14.48 -7.00 13.73
C GLU A 81 13.44 -8.12 13.56
N ALA A 82 13.61 -9.22 14.30
CA ALA A 82 12.73 -10.37 14.21
C ALA A 82 11.28 -10.00 14.58
N GLY A 83 10.33 -10.33 13.70
CA GLY A 83 8.91 -10.03 13.88
C GLY A 83 8.47 -8.66 13.35
N SER A 84 9.40 -7.83 12.85
CA SER A 84 9.04 -6.61 12.12
C SER A 84 8.37 -6.93 10.78
N GLN A 85 7.59 -5.98 10.26
CA GLN A 85 6.92 -6.17 8.97
C GLN A 85 7.92 -6.41 7.82
N ALA A 86 9.02 -5.66 7.79
CA ALA A 86 10.08 -5.85 6.80
C ALA A 86 10.75 -7.22 6.95
N SER A 87 11.00 -7.67 8.20
CA SER A 87 11.62 -8.97 8.46
C SER A 87 10.76 -10.13 7.96
N THR A 88 9.45 -10.09 8.20
CA THR A 88 8.50 -11.09 7.67
C THR A 88 8.52 -11.13 6.15
N LEU A 89 8.41 -9.96 5.50
CA LEU A 89 8.44 -9.87 4.03
C LEU A 89 9.73 -10.43 3.43
N VAL A 90 10.88 -10.11 4.02
CA VAL A 90 12.16 -10.60 3.51
C VAL A 90 12.29 -12.11 3.73
N THR A 91 11.88 -12.62 4.89
CA THR A 91 11.91 -14.06 5.20
C THR A 91 11.05 -14.86 4.21
N ASP A 92 9.84 -14.41 3.92
CA ASP A 92 8.93 -15.04 2.95
C ASP A 92 9.53 -15.07 1.54
N ILE A 93 10.17 -13.97 1.12
CA ILE A 93 10.85 -13.89 -0.18
C ILE A 93 12.04 -14.85 -0.24
N ARG A 94 12.86 -14.91 0.82
CA ARG A 94 14.03 -15.81 0.91
C ARG A 94 13.60 -17.27 0.83
N LYS A 95 12.58 -17.65 1.60
CA LYS A 95 11.99 -18.99 1.59
C LYS A 95 11.49 -19.38 0.19
N ARG A 96 10.73 -18.49 -0.45
CA ARG A 96 10.25 -18.70 -1.83
C ARG A 96 11.39 -18.84 -2.85
N LYS A 97 12.53 -18.21 -2.59
CA LYS A 97 13.73 -18.29 -3.46
C LYS A 97 14.69 -19.42 -3.08
N GLY A 98 14.37 -20.24 -2.07
CA GLY A 98 15.23 -21.36 -1.63
C GLY A 98 16.49 -20.91 -0.89
N MET A 99 16.49 -19.70 -0.32
CA MET A 99 17.59 -19.18 0.50
C MET A 99 17.38 -19.55 1.97
N LYS A 100 18.46 -19.49 2.78
CA LYS A 100 18.37 -19.66 4.24
C LYS A 100 17.40 -18.62 4.83
N GLU A 101 16.43 -19.05 5.64
CA GLU A 101 15.43 -18.14 6.23
C GLU A 101 16.09 -17.08 7.12
N GLN A 102 17.06 -17.49 7.94
CA GLN A 102 17.86 -16.56 8.73
C GLN A 102 18.71 -15.66 7.83
N MET A 103 18.74 -14.37 8.16
CA MET A 103 19.67 -13.42 7.55
C MET A 103 21.10 -13.82 7.88
N THR A 104 21.98 -13.73 6.87
CA THR A 104 23.40 -14.00 7.06
C THR A 104 23.97 -12.95 8.02
N PRO A 105 24.51 -13.33 9.19
CA PRO A 105 25.10 -12.39 10.12
C PRO A 105 26.35 -11.75 9.52
N LEU A 106 26.69 -10.54 9.98
CA LEU A 106 27.87 -9.82 9.49
C LEU A 106 29.17 -10.65 9.63
N SER A 107 29.27 -11.45 10.68
CA SER A 107 30.41 -12.32 10.98
C SER A 107 30.78 -13.31 9.87
N ASP A 108 29.81 -13.74 9.06
CA ASP A 108 30.07 -14.67 7.94
C ASP A 108 30.81 -13.98 6.78
N PHE A 109 30.85 -12.64 6.78
CA PHE A 109 31.53 -11.82 5.78
C PHE A 109 32.85 -11.23 6.30
N GLU A 110 33.16 -11.40 7.58
CA GLU A 110 34.38 -10.88 8.21
C GLU A 110 35.51 -11.92 8.10
N ASP A 111 36.59 -11.56 7.40
CA ASP A 111 37.85 -12.32 7.48
C ASP A 111 38.55 -11.98 8.79
N LYS A 112 38.66 -12.98 9.67
CA LYS A 112 39.42 -12.84 10.92
C LYS A 112 40.92 -12.86 10.59
N LEU A 113 41.59 -11.75 10.92
CA LEU A 113 43.06 -11.62 10.92
C LEU A 113 43.70 -12.54 11.96
#